data_AF-A0A535XUB6-F1
#
_entry.id   AF-A0A535XUB6-F1
#
_cell.length_a   1.000
_cell.length_b   1.000
_cell.length_c   1.000
_cell.angle_alpha   90.00
_cell.angle_beta   90.00
_cell.angle_gamma   90.00
#
_symmetry.space_group_name_H-M   'P 1'
#
loop_
_entity.id
_entity.type
_entity.pdbx_description
1 polymer ?
#
loop_
_entity_poly.entity_id
_entity_poly.type
_entity_poly.pdbx_seq_one_letter_code
_entity_poly.pdbx_strand_id
1 'polypeptide(L)'
;MTAGTHSAPPEPDRVLRVALLTWGLGDLALGRRPAGIAWLISELLGLGVVAYLSIGLANTTWYLVPFLAGVLFLVGWATQASVAYRRALRQATPGGKPARAAAAAMAWLTVPLLVWGTGFWLTSGSAASPPAALDRFESSWPALAAGGTLDPELDASATLSAAARSALGVLQGLCSQGALSSDCSASARNLVRDVRIAVTATGPDAATATITVVSFERRPSRFLGIFAGTELVPVPRQTLLSLQLRAVPAPLPGGVRVGAQRWQIVDAAGS
;
A
#
# COMPACT_ATOMS: atom_id res chain seq x y z
N MET A 1 -50.66 -17.21 -34.57
CA MET A 1 -49.98 -18.23 -33.75
C MET A 1 -48.49 -17.92 -33.78
N THR A 2 -47.99 -17.13 -32.84
CA THR A 2 -46.55 -16.88 -32.67
C THR A 2 -45.98 -18.03 -31.84
N ALA A 3 -45.10 -18.83 -32.44
CA ALA A 3 -44.38 -19.87 -31.76
C ALA A 3 -43.53 -19.23 -30.65
N GLY A 4 -43.95 -19.43 -29.39
CA GLY A 4 -43.17 -19.05 -28.23
C GLY A 4 -41.90 -19.90 -28.21
N THR A 5 -40.76 -19.28 -28.51
CA THR A 5 -39.45 -19.87 -28.28
C THR A 5 -39.29 -20.10 -26.78
N HIS A 6 -39.57 -21.31 -26.32
CA HIS A 6 -39.18 -21.74 -24.99
C HIS A 6 -37.65 -21.79 -24.96
N SER A 7 -37.03 -20.69 -24.54
CA SER A 7 -35.60 -20.67 -24.23
C SER A 7 -35.33 -21.70 -23.14
N ALA A 8 -34.46 -22.66 -23.44
CA ALA A 8 -34.02 -23.66 -22.48
C ALA A 8 -33.58 -22.99 -21.17
N PRO A 9 -33.86 -23.59 -20.01
CA PRO A 9 -33.51 -23.01 -18.72
C PRO A 9 -31.99 -22.79 -18.64
N PRO A 10 -31.54 -21.67 -18.04
CA PRO A 10 -30.13 -21.32 -18.00
C PRO A 10 -29.32 -22.33 -17.20
N GLU A 11 -28.21 -22.80 -17.76
CA GLU A 11 -27.30 -23.73 -17.10
C GLU A 11 -26.68 -23.09 -15.84
N PRO A 12 -26.75 -23.73 -14.65
CA PRO A 12 -26.26 -23.16 -13.39
C PRO A 12 -24.77 -22.78 -13.42
N ASP A 13 -23.94 -23.58 -14.09
CA ASP A 13 -22.50 -23.32 -14.20
C ASP A 13 -22.21 -22.07 -15.03
N ARG A 14 -22.98 -21.83 -16.10
CA ARG A 14 -22.88 -20.61 -16.91
C ARG A 14 -23.30 -19.38 -16.09
N VAL A 15 -24.38 -19.47 -15.33
CA VAL A 15 -24.85 -18.39 -14.45
C VAL A 15 -23.80 -18.05 -13.41
N LEU A 16 -23.16 -19.06 -12.79
CA LEU A 16 -22.09 -18.83 -11.81
C LEU A 16 -20.87 -18.15 -12.44
N ARG A 17 -20.38 -18.63 -13.58
CA ARG A 17 -19.24 -18.00 -14.28
C ARG A 17 -19.53 -16.53 -14.61
N VAL A 18 -20.74 -16.24 -15.09
CA VAL A 18 -21.18 -14.89 -15.44
C VAL A 18 -21.31 -14.01 -14.19
N ALA A 19 -21.83 -14.54 -13.07
CA ALA A 19 -21.92 -13.82 -11.80
C ALA A 19 -20.54 -13.55 -11.14
N LEU A 20 -19.54 -14.38 -11.43
CA LEU A 20 -18.16 -14.20 -11.00
C LEU A 20 -17.38 -13.20 -11.83
N LEU A 21 -17.94 -12.66 -12.93
CA LEU A 21 -17.29 -11.62 -13.72
C LEU A 21 -17.60 -10.23 -13.17
N THR A 22 -18.88 -9.93 -12.92
CA THR A 22 -19.32 -8.67 -12.33
C THR A 22 -20.59 -8.90 -11.50
N TRP A 23 -20.91 -7.99 -10.58
CA TRP A 23 -22.16 -8.10 -9.83
C TRP A 23 -23.35 -8.01 -10.77
N GLY A 24 -24.44 -8.69 -10.43
CA GLY A 24 -25.72 -8.54 -11.12
C GLY A 24 -25.83 -9.25 -12.46
N LEU A 25 -24.73 -9.56 -13.14
CA LEU A 25 -24.76 -10.34 -14.40
C LEU A 25 -25.40 -11.73 -14.22
N GLY A 26 -25.23 -12.35 -13.06
CA GLY A 26 -25.91 -13.61 -12.72
C GLY A 26 -27.44 -13.47 -12.71
N ASP A 27 -27.96 -12.40 -12.10
CA ASP A 27 -29.41 -12.14 -12.08
C ASP A 27 -29.91 -11.69 -13.47
N LEU A 28 -29.09 -11.01 -14.27
CA LEU A 28 -29.40 -10.71 -15.69
C LEU A 28 -29.49 -11.99 -16.53
N ALA A 29 -28.58 -12.94 -16.34
CA ALA A 29 -28.60 -14.24 -17.02
C ALA A 29 -29.84 -15.07 -16.66
N LEU A 30 -30.41 -14.87 -15.47
CA LEU A 30 -31.67 -15.46 -15.02
C LEU A 30 -32.91 -14.67 -15.48
N GLY A 31 -32.75 -13.63 -16.31
CA GLY A 31 -33.85 -12.79 -16.80
C GLY A 31 -34.37 -11.76 -15.80
N ARG A 32 -33.75 -11.62 -14.62
CA ARG A 32 -34.16 -10.71 -13.55
C ARG A 32 -33.56 -9.32 -13.73
N ARG A 33 -33.94 -8.64 -14.81
CA ARG A 33 -33.45 -7.30 -15.19
C ARG A 33 -33.38 -6.28 -14.05
N PRO A 34 -34.45 -6.02 -13.26
CA PRO A 34 -34.39 -4.97 -12.24
C PRO A 34 -33.40 -5.30 -11.11
N ALA A 35 -33.33 -6.57 -10.68
CA ALA A 35 -32.39 -7.01 -9.67
C ALA A 35 -30.94 -6.97 -10.19
N GLY A 36 -30.73 -7.40 -11.43
CA GLY A 36 -29.41 -7.35 -12.07
C GLY A 36 -28.87 -5.93 -12.20
N ILE A 37 -29.71 -4.97 -12.62
CA ILE A 37 -29.34 -3.55 -12.71
C ILE A 37 -29.03 -2.97 -11.32
N ALA A 38 -29.85 -3.26 -10.31
CA ALA A 38 -29.62 -2.78 -8.95
C ALA A 38 -28.26 -3.27 -8.39
N TRP A 39 -27.89 -4.52 -8.68
CA TRP A 39 -26.57 -5.05 -8.29
C TRP A 39 -25.42 -4.39 -9.04
N LEU A 40 -25.55 -4.12 -10.34
CA LEU A 40 -24.54 -3.40 -11.11
C LEU A 40 -24.32 -1.97 -10.58
N ILE A 41 -25.41 -1.26 -10.26
CA ILE A 41 -25.31 0.08 -9.63
C ILE A 41 -24.61 -0.03 -8.27
N SER A 42 -24.95 -1.05 -7.47
CA SER A 42 -24.31 -1.27 -6.17
C SER A 42 -22.81 -1.59 -6.30
N GLU A 43 -22.41 -2.29 -7.35
CA GLU A 43 -21.00 -2.55 -7.65
C GLU A 43 -20.25 -1.26 -7.98
N LEU A 44 -20.80 -0.42 -8.87
CA LEU A 44 -20.19 0.87 -9.21
C LEU A 44 -20.07 1.78 -7.99
N LEU A 45 -21.11 1.84 -7.15
CA LEU A 45 -21.07 2.59 -5.89
C LEU A 45 -20.04 1.99 -4.91
N GLY A 46 -20.00 0.67 -4.78
CA GLY A 46 -19.03 -0.02 -3.92
C GLY A 46 -17.59 0.24 -4.35
N LEU A 47 -17.29 0.11 -5.64
CA LEU A 47 -15.98 0.45 -6.21
C LEU A 47 -15.63 1.92 -5.99
N GLY A 48 -16.60 2.82 -6.21
CA GLY A 48 -16.44 4.25 -5.95
C GLY A 48 -16.09 4.54 -4.48
N VAL A 49 -16.79 3.90 -3.54
CA VAL A 49 -16.52 4.04 -2.10
C VAL A 49 -15.15 3.48 -1.72
N VAL A 50 -14.80 2.28 -2.19
CA VAL A 50 -13.49 1.67 -1.91
C VAL A 50 -12.36 2.53 -2.48
N ALA A 51 -12.51 3.05 -3.71
CA ALA A 51 -11.54 3.94 -4.33
C ALA A 51 -11.41 5.26 -3.57
N TYR A 52 -12.53 5.89 -3.22
CA TYR A 52 -12.57 7.14 -2.44
C TYR A 52 -11.88 6.98 -1.08
N LEU A 53 -12.19 5.91 -0.35
CA LEU A 53 -11.56 5.61 0.94
C LEU A 53 -10.08 5.27 0.79
N SER A 54 -9.68 4.54 -0.27
CA SER A 54 -8.28 4.19 -0.50
C SER A 54 -7.44 5.44 -0.79
N ILE A 55 -7.92 6.33 -1.65
CA ILE A 55 -7.24 7.60 -1.96
C ILE A 55 -7.10 8.47 -0.70
N GLY A 56 -8.17 8.55 0.11
CA GLY A 56 -8.18 9.40 1.30
C GLY A 56 -7.40 8.84 2.49
N LEU A 57 -7.47 7.54 2.73
CA LEU A 57 -7.07 6.93 4.01
C LEU A 57 -5.86 5.99 3.92
N ALA A 58 -5.42 5.57 2.72
CA ALA A 58 -4.31 4.61 2.61
C ALA A 58 -3.03 5.09 3.31
N ASN A 59 -2.77 6.41 3.27
CA ASN A 59 -1.59 7.05 3.90
C ASN A 59 -1.92 7.69 5.25
N THR A 60 -2.79 7.05 6.04
CA THR A 60 -3.24 7.58 7.34
C THR A 60 -3.29 6.50 8.41
N THR A 61 -3.45 6.89 9.67
CA THR A 61 -3.71 5.98 10.81
C THR A 61 -4.95 5.11 10.60
N TRP A 62 -5.84 5.47 9.68
CA TRP A 62 -7.07 4.75 9.35
C TRP A 62 -6.96 3.89 8.09
N TYR A 63 -5.74 3.51 7.68
CA TYR A 63 -5.49 2.69 6.49
C TYR A 63 -6.26 1.35 6.48
N LEU A 64 -6.65 0.81 7.65
CA LEU A 64 -7.46 -0.41 7.74
C LEU A 64 -8.91 -0.21 7.27
N VAL A 65 -9.44 1.01 7.27
CA VAL A 65 -10.82 1.30 6.84
C VAL A 65 -11.05 0.94 5.37
N PRO A 66 -10.26 1.41 4.40
CA PRO A 66 -10.42 0.98 3.01
C PRO A 66 -10.25 -0.54 2.84
N PHE A 67 -9.35 -1.19 3.59
CA PHE A 67 -9.22 -2.64 3.57
C PHE A 67 -10.50 -3.36 3.96
N LEU A 68 -11.09 -2.97 5.09
CA LEU A 68 -12.35 -3.54 5.57
C LEU A 68 -13.49 -3.28 4.59
N ALA A 69 -13.56 -2.09 3.99
CA ALA A 69 -14.53 -1.77 2.95
C ALA A 69 -14.36 -2.69 1.72
N GLY A 70 -13.13 -2.95 1.29
CA GLY A 70 -12.83 -3.90 0.22
C GLY A 70 -13.19 -5.35 0.58
N VAL A 71 -12.94 -5.78 1.83
CA VAL A 71 -13.38 -7.10 2.31
C VAL A 71 -14.91 -7.21 2.27
N LEU A 72 -15.63 -6.20 2.77
CA LEU A 72 -17.10 -6.16 2.71
C LEU A 72 -17.61 -6.20 1.28
N PHE A 73 -16.96 -5.48 0.36
CA PHE A 73 -17.26 -5.53 -1.07
C PHE A 73 -17.08 -6.95 -1.62
N LEU A 74 -15.95 -7.62 -1.36
CA LEU A 74 -15.71 -8.99 -1.81
C LEU A 74 -16.71 -10.00 -1.22
N VAL A 75 -17.09 -9.84 0.05
CA VAL A 75 -18.12 -10.67 0.70
C VAL A 75 -19.49 -10.45 0.05
N GLY A 76 -19.85 -9.20 -0.24
CA GLY A 76 -21.06 -8.87 -0.99
C GLY A 76 -21.09 -9.53 -2.36
N TRP A 77 -19.98 -9.47 -3.08
CA TRP A 77 -19.81 -10.11 -4.38
C TRP A 77 -20.01 -11.63 -4.32
N ALA A 78 -19.28 -12.29 -3.41
CA ALA A 78 -19.36 -13.74 -3.23
C ALA A 78 -20.76 -14.20 -2.82
N THR A 79 -21.44 -13.41 -1.98
CA THR A 79 -22.82 -13.67 -1.55
C THR A 79 -23.78 -13.58 -2.74
N GLN A 80 -23.67 -12.52 -3.55
CA GLN A 80 -24.50 -12.33 -4.74
C GLN A 80 -24.31 -13.47 -5.76
N ALA A 81 -23.06 -13.85 -6.05
CA ALA A 81 -22.76 -14.96 -6.96
C ALA A 81 -23.33 -16.29 -6.44
N SER A 82 -23.19 -16.55 -5.14
CA SER A 82 -23.74 -17.74 -4.48
C SER A 82 -25.27 -17.79 -4.56
N VAL A 83 -25.94 -16.66 -4.35
CA VAL A 83 -27.40 -16.56 -4.41
C VAL A 83 -27.90 -16.77 -5.85
N ALA A 84 -27.24 -16.17 -6.85
CA ALA A 84 -27.57 -16.38 -8.26
C ALA A 84 -27.42 -17.87 -8.66
N TYR A 85 -26.33 -18.51 -8.23
CA TYR A 85 -26.11 -19.94 -8.46
C TYR A 85 -27.17 -20.82 -7.80
N ARG A 86 -27.49 -20.59 -6.52
CA ARG A 86 -28.55 -21.35 -5.82
C ARG A 86 -29.92 -21.18 -6.49
N ARG A 87 -30.21 -20.00 -7.06
CA ARG A 87 -31.45 -19.76 -7.83
C ARG A 87 -31.44 -20.55 -9.13
N ALA A 88 -30.33 -20.56 -9.87
CA ALA A 88 -30.19 -21.34 -11.09
C ALA A 88 -30.36 -22.85 -10.83
N LEU A 89 -29.76 -23.37 -9.75
CA LEU A 89 -29.95 -24.76 -9.33
C LEU A 89 -31.40 -25.13 -9.07
N ARG A 90 -32.19 -24.23 -8.47
CA ARG A 90 -33.63 -24.47 -8.22
C ARG A 90 -34.48 -24.46 -9.50
N GLN A 91 -34.00 -23.81 -10.56
CA GLN A 91 -34.68 -23.75 -11.86
C GLN A 91 -34.27 -24.90 -12.79
N ALA A 92 -33.18 -25.61 -12.49
CA ALA A 92 -32.74 -26.77 -13.24
C ALA A 92 -33.61 -28.00 -12.93
N THR A 93 -33.87 -28.81 -13.95
CA THR A 93 -34.72 -30.02 -13.89
C THR A 93 -34.16 -31.05 -12.89
N PRO A 94 -35.01 -31.79 -12.14
CA PRO A 94 -34.53 -32.79 -11.17
C PRO A 94 -33.70 -33.88 -11.86
N GLY A 95 -32.42 -34.00 -11.52
CA GLY A 95 -31.51 -35.01 -12.10
C GLY A 95 -30.11 -34.50 -12.46
N GLY A 96 -29.88 -33.18 -12.46
CA GLY A 96 -28.55 -32.60 -12.67
C GLY A 96 -27.62 -32.92 -11.50
N LYS A 97 -26.50 -33.62 -11.76
CA LYS A 97 -25.47 -33.87 -10.74
C LYS A 97 -24.88 -32.52 -10.27
N PRO A 98 -24.64 -32.30 -8.97
CA PRO A 98 -23.88 -31.14 -8.51
C PRO A 98 -22.49 -31.21 -9.14
N ALA A 99 -22.21 -30.28 -10.05
CA ALA A 99 -20.98 -30.31 -10.83
C ALA A 99 -19.80 -29.92 -9.92
N ARG A 100 -18.73 -30.74 -9.94
CA ARG A 100 -17.39 -30.35 -9.44
C ARG A 100 -16.95 -28.96 -9.94
N ALA A 101 -17.51 -28.50 -11.06
CA ALA A 101 -17.33 -27.18 -11.63
C ALA A 101 -17.70 -26.03 -10.68
N ALA A 102 -18.65 -26.19 -9.76
CA ALA A 102 -19.03 -25.13 -8.83
C ALA A 102 -17.97 -24.87 -7.75
N ALA A 103 -17.33 -25.92 -7.23
CA ALA A 103 -16.22 -25.78 -6.29
C ALA A 103 -15.00 -25.14 -6.97
N ALA A 104 -14.69 -25.56 -8.21
CA ALA A 104 -13.63 -24.96 -9.01
C ALA A 104 -13.93 -23.50 -9.40
N ALA A 105 -15.19 -23.15 -9.66
CA ALA A 105 -15.60 -21.78 -9.95
C ALA A 105 -15.52 -20.90 -8.69
N MET A 106 -15.87 -21.40 -7.50
CA MET A 106 -15.69 -20.62 -6.26
C MET A 106 -14.22 -20.42 -5.91
N ALA A 107 -13.32 -21.31 -6.32
CA ALA A 107 -11.88 -21.08 -6.17
C ALA A 107 -11.41 -19.82 -6.92
N TRP A 108 -12.10 -19.36 -7.97
CA TRP A 108 -11.77 -18.10 -8.64
C TRP A 108 -11.96 -16.87 -7.77
N LEU A 109 -12.79 -16.92 -6.70
CA LEU A 109 -12.91 -15.83 -5.72
C LEU A 109 -11.63 -15.65 -4.90
N THR A 110 -10.73 -16.63 -4.88
CA THR A 110 -9.42 -16.47 -4.23
C THR A 110 -8.54 -15.47 -4.97
N VAL A 111 -8.68 -15.33 -6.29
CA VAL A 111 -7.88 -14.39 -7.10
C VAL A 111 -8.11 -12.93 -6.68
N PRO A 112 -9.35 -12.39 -6.68
CA PRO A 112 -9.58 -11.02 -6.23
C PRO A 112 -9.26 -10.84 -4.74
N LEU A 113 -9.45 -11.86 -3.90
CA LEU A 113 -9.05 -11.80 -2.50
C LEU A 113 -7.53 -11.70 -2.33
N LEU A 114 -6.77 -12.47 -3.12
CA LEU A 114 -5.30 -12.41 -3.14
C LEU A 114 -4.82 -11.09 -3.71
N VAL A 115 -5.39 -10.61 -4.81
CA VAL A 115 -5.03 -9.32 -5.42
C VAL A 115 -5.33 -8.17 -4.45
N TRP A 116 -6.51 -8.17 -3.82
CA TRP A 116 -6.88 -7.16 -2.84
C TRP A 116 -6.00 -7.23 -1.59
N GLY A 117 -5.86 -8.42 -1.00
CA GLY A 117 -5.07 -8.63 0.20
C GLY A 117 -3.60 -8.29 -0.01
N THR A 118 -2.96 -8.86 -1.02
CA THR A 118 -1.53 -8.61 -1.30
C THR A 118 -1.30 -7.18 -1.78
N GLY A 119 -2.12 -6.65 -2.68
CA GLY A 119 -2.02 -5.27 -3.16
C GLY A 119 -2.18 -4.24 -2.05
N PHE A 120 -3.14 -4.46 -1.14
CA PHE A 120 -3.32 -3.60 0.03
C PHE A 120 -2.10 -3.63 0.96
N TRP A 121 -1.58 -4.81 1.30
CA TRP A 121 -0.43 -4.90 2.21
C TRP A 121 0.86 -4.36 1.61
N LEU A 122 1.05 -4.50 0.30
CA LEU A 122 2.21 -3.93 -0.41
C LEU A 122 2.21 -2.39 -0.42
N THR A 123 1.03 -1.76 -0.31
CA THR A 123 0.89 -0.30 -0.43
C THR A 123 0.63 0.41 0.90
N SER A 124 -0.02 -0.25 1.85
CA SER A 124 -0.49 0.38 3.10
C SER A 124 0.43 0.14 4.31
N GLY A 125 1.20 -0.96 4.31
CA GLY A 125 2.08 -1.31 5.43
C GLY A 125 3.16 -0.26 5.71
N SER A 126 3.48 0.56 4.71
CA SER A 126 4.48 1.63 4.78
C SER A 126 3.87 3.01 4.99
N ALA A 127 2.56 3.18 5.19
CA ALA A 127 1.92 4.48 4.93
C ALA A 127 1.37 5.21 6.18
N ALA A 128 1.30 4.52 7.33
CA ALA A 128 0.66 5.03 8.55
C ALA A 128 1.64 5.29 9.73
N SER A 129 2.94 5.15 9.51
CA SER A 129 3.96 5.20 10.58
C SER A 129 4.99 6.32 10.33
N PRO A 130 5.75 6.78 11.34
CA PRO A 130 6.82 7.76 11.11
C PRO A 130 7.84 7.32 10.03
N PRO A 131 8.26 6.04 9.94
CA PRO A 131 9.07 5.54 8.82
C PRO A 131 8.49 5.80 7.42
N ALA A 132 7.15 5.84 7.28
CA ALA A 132 6.47 6.16 6.02
C ALA A 132 6.89 7.50 5.44
N ALA A 133 6.92 8.51 6.31
CA ALA A 133 7.25 9.87 5.93
C ALA A 133 8.74 9.99 5.56
N LEU A 134 9.59 9.14 6.17
CA LEU A 134 11.02 9.09 5.92
C LEU A 134 11.37 8.35 4.62
N ASP A 135 10.62 7.34 4.22
CA ASP A 135 10.83 6.61 2.96
C ASP A 135 10.75 7.54 1.74
N ARG A 136 9.83 8.52 1.77
CA ARG A 136 9.73 9.57 0.74
C ARG A 136 10.95 10.51 0.74
N PHE A 137 11.45 10.83 1.94
CA PHE A 137 12.65 11.64 2.06
C PHE A 137 13.86 10.87 1.53
N GLU A 138 14.05 9.63 1.98
CA GLU A 138 15.16 8.75 1.57
C GLU A 138 15.16 8.49 0.06
N SER A 139 13.99 8.28 -0.56
CA SER A 139 13.87 8.06 -2.00
C SER A 139 14.12 9.33 -2.84
N SER A 140 13.78 10.53 -2.33
CA SER A 140 13.98 11.81 -3.03
C SER A 140 15.32 12.49 -2.73
N TRP A 141 16.00 12.13 -1.65
CA TRP A 141 17.28 12.73 -1.27
C TRP A 141 18.42 12.52 -2.29
N PRO A 142 18.56 11.34 -2.96
CA PRO A 142 19.48 11.18 -4.09
C PRO A 142 19.16 12.10 -5.27
N ALA A 143 17.87 12.40 -5.52
CA ALA A 143 17.49 13.32 -6.59
C ALA A 143 17.93 14.75 -6.26
N LEU A 144 17.76 15.18 -5.00
CA LEU A 144 18.31 16.45 -4.50
C LEU A 144 19.84 16.49 -4.63
N ALA A 145 20.54 15.41 -4.29
CA ALA A 145 21.99 15.31 -4.42
C ALA A 145 22.49 15.37 -5.87
N ALA A 146 21.66 14.98 -6.84
CA ALA A 146 21.93 15.14 -8.26
C ALA A 146 21.58 16.55 -8.80
N GLY A 147 21.17 17.48 -7.94
CA GLY A 147 20.79 18.85 -8.30
C GLY A 147 19.29 19.04 -8.59
N GLY A 148 18.47 18.03 -8.34
CA GLY A 148 17.01 18.10 -8.42
C GLY A 148 16.36 18.74 -7.18
N THR A 149 15.09 18.40 -6.95
CA THR A 149 14.32 18.81 -5.77
C THR A 149 13.93 17.60 -4.94
N LEU A 150 13.48 17.84 -3.70
CA LEU A 150 12.78 16.82 -2.93
C LEU A 150 11.41 16.54 -3.55
N ASP A 151 10.76 15.48 -3.07
CA ASP A 151 9.35 15.21 -3.40
C ASP A 151 8.49 16.45 -3.10
N PRO A 152 7.58 16.89 -4.00
CA PRO A 152 6.75 18.08 -3.77
C PRO A 152 5.93 18.03 -2.48
N GLU A 153 5.56 16.86 -1.98
CA GLU A 153 4.86 16.72 -0.70
C GLU A 153 5.78 17.01 0.51
N LEU A 154 7.10 16.91 0.33
CA LEU A 154 8.13 17.25 1.32
C LEU A 154 8.63 18.68 1.17
N ASP A 155 8.68 19.20 -0.06
CA ASP A 155 9.26 20.51 -0.41
C ASP A 155 8.40 21.71 0.06
N ALA A 156 7.25 21.43 0.70
CA ALA A 156 6.45 22.46 1.37
C ALA A 156 7.18 23.11 2.56
N SER A 157 8.23 22.47 3.09
CA SER A 157 9.07 23.03 4.15
C SER A 157 10.41 23.56 3.60
N ALA A 158 10.54 24.88 3.53
CA ALA A 158 11.80 25.52 3.14
C ALA A 158 12.96 25.15 4.09
N THR A 159 12.68 24.88 5.36
CA THR A 159 13.70 24.46 6.34
C THR A 159 14.24 23.06 6.03
N LEU A 160 13.36 22.14 5.60
CA LEU A 160 13.76 20.79 5.19
C LEU A 160 14.73 20.81 4.01
N SER A 161 14.37 21.53 2.94
CA SER A 161 15.19 21.58 1.72
C SER A 161 16.53 22.29 1.96
N ALA A 162 16.58 23.31 2.83
CA ALA A 162 17.84 23.95 3.22
C ALA A 162 18.73 23.01 4.06
N ALA A 163 18.17 22.38 5.09
CA ALA A 163 18.90 21.46 5.96
C ALA A 163 19.40 20.22 5.21
N ALA A 164 18.59 19.66 4.30
CA ALA A 164 18.98 18.52 3.47
C ALA A 164 20.13 18.86 2.50
N ARG A 165 20.15 20.07 1.91
CA ARG A 165 21.28 20.53 1.08
C ARG A 165 22.54 20.75 1.89
N SER A 166 22.42 21.33 3.09
CA SER A 166 23.56 21.49 4.00
C SER A 166 24.19 20.14 4.36
N ALA A 167 23.36 19.15 4.73
CA ALA A 167 23.81 17.79 5.00
C ALA A 167 24.52 17.14 3.81
N LEU A 168 24.05 17.39 2.57
CA LEU A 168 24.73 16.92 1.36
C LEU A 168 26.10 17.58 1.16
N GLY A 169 26.24 18.85 1.49
CA GLY A 169 27.54 19.54 1.48
C GLY A 169 28.54 18.89 2.45
N VAL A 170 28.07 18.50 3.65
CA VAL A 170 28.89 17.75 4.62
C VAL A 170 29.30 16.39 4.06
N LEU A 171 28.35 15.64 3.47
CA LEU A 171 28.64 14.34 2.85
C LEU A 171 29.64 14.44 1.70
N GLN A 172 29.53 15.47 0.84
CA GLN A 172 30.49 15.73 -0.23
C GLN A 172 31.89 16.02 0.33
N GLY A 173 31.96 16.81 1.41
CA GLY A 173 33.20 17.05 2.15
C GLY A 173 33.82 15.75 2.66
N LEU A 174 33.06 14.91 3.34
CA LEU A 174 33.52 13.61 3.85
C LEU A 174 33.95 12.65 2.72
N CYS A 175 33.24 12.65 1.59
CA CYS A 175 33.61 11.89 0.41
C CYS A 175 34.98 12.33 -0.13
N SER A 176 35.21 13.64 -0.27
CA SER A 176 36.48 14.19 -0.77
C SER A 176 37.66 13.91 0.17
N GLN A 177 37.40 13.75 1.47
CA GLN A 177 38.39 13.42 2.49
C GLN A 177 38.68 11.91 2.59
N GLY A 178 37.97 11.07 1.83
CA GLY A 178 38.10 9.61 1.91
C GLY A 178 37.51 9.01 3.19
N ALA A 179 36.62 9.73 3.89
CA ALA A 179 35.95 9.26 5.11
C ALA A 179 34.70 8.41 4.82
N LEU A 180 34.19 8.45 3.59
CA LEU A 180 33.10 7.60 3.09
C LEU A 180 33.65 6.48 2.20
N SER A 181 32.76 5.62 1.71
CA SER A 181 33.15 4.59 0.73
C SER A 181 33.83 5.18 -0.50
N SER A 182 34.79 4.46 -1.07
CA SER A 182 35.63 4.92 -2.20
C SER A 182 34.84 5.26 -3.48
N ASP A 183 33.63 4.76 -3.62
CA ASP A 183 32.72 5.00 -4.75
C ASP A 183 31.66 6.09 -4.46
N CYS A 184 31.79 6.84 -3.36
CA CYS A 184 30.83 7.88 -2.95
C CYS A 184 30.61 8.96 -4.02
N SER A 185 31.62 9.27 -4.82
CA SER A 185 31.55 10.28 -5.90
C SER A 185 30.99 9.72 -7.21
N ALA A 186 30.83 8.41 -7.34
CA ALA A 186 30.41 7.79 -8.60
C ALA A 186 28.92 8.03 -8.91
N SER A 187 28.09 8.26 -7.88
CA SER A 187 26.69 8.65 -8.07
C SER A 187 26.10 9.32 -6.84
N ALA A 188 25.03 10.09 -7.03
CA ALA A 188 24.26 10.70 -5.95
C ALA A 188 23.67 9.68 -4.97
N ARG A 189 23.35 8.46 -5.43
CA ARG A 189 22.91 7.35 -4.55
C ARG A 189 24.05 6.84 -3.68
N ASN A 190 25.26 6.74 -4.23
CA ASN A 190 26.42 6.27 -3.47
C ASN A 190 26.80 7.26 -2.37
N LEU A 191 26.64 8.57 -2.61
CA LEU A 191 26.91 9.61 -1.63
C LEU A 191 26.08 9.45 -0.34
N VAL A 192 24.82 9.03 -0.45
CA VAL A 192 23.91 8.88 0.70
C VAL A 192 23.86 7.45 1.26
N ARG A 193 24.59 6.50 0.69
CA ARG A 193 24.53 5.07 1.07
C ARG A 193 25.01 4.79 2.50
N ASP A 194 26.00 5.55 2.95
CA ASP A 194 26.64 5.41 4.26
C ASP A 194 25.92 6.20 5.35
N VAL A 195 24.63 6.47 5.15
CA VAL A 195 23.76 7.17 6.10
C VAL A 195 22.77 6.20 6.72
N ARG A 196 22.45 6.39 8.01
CA ARG A 196 21.41 5.64 8.71
C ARG A 196 20.43 6.59 9.37
N ILE A 197 19.16 6.23 9.31
CA ILE A 197 18.06 6.97 9.89
C ILE A 197 17.57 6.18 11.10
N ALA A 198 17.65 6.77 12.29
CA ALA A 198 17.07 6.21 13.50
C ALA A 198 15.87 7.05 13.90
N VAL A 199 14.72 6.40 14.13
CA VAL A 199 13.50 7.06 14.56
C VAL A 199 13.26 6.79 16.02
N THR A 200 13.09 7.86 16.79
CA THR A 200 12.79 7.79 18.22
C THR A 200 11.45 8.44 18.46
N ALA A 201 10.48 7.70 19.01
CA ALA A 201 9.21 8.28 19.40
C ALA A 201 9.42 9.24 20.56
N THR A 202 8.95 10.47 20.42
CA THR A 202 9.01 11.51 21.47
C THR A 202 7.65 11.74 22.12
N GLY A 203 6.57 11.24 21.51
CA GLY A 203 5.22 11.22 22.04
C GLY A 203 4.27 10.38 21.19
N PRO A 204 2.97 10.34 21.50
CA PRO A 204 1.99 9.56 20.73
C PRO A 204 1.82 10.10 19.29
N ASP A 205 1.94 11.41 19.12
CA ASP A 205 1.79 12.11 17.84
C ASP A 205 3.10 12.79 17.37
N ALA A 206 4.23 12.45 17.98
CA ALA A 206 5.52 13.07 17.70
C ALA A 206 6.67 12.06 17.69
N ALA A 207 7.58 12.23 16.74
CA ALA A 207 8.81 11.45 16.65
C ALA A 207 9.94 12.32 16.13
N THR A 208 11.17 11.95 16.45
CA THR A 208 12.37 12.58 15.89
C THR A 208 13.15 11.53 15.13
N ALA A 209 13.51 11.83 13.89
CA ALA A 209 14.42 11.01 13.11
C ALA A 209 15.80 11.66 13.07
N THR A 210 16.80 10.93 13.51
CA THR A 210 18.20 11.35 13.46
C THR A 210 18.90 10.64 12.31
N ILE A 211 19.51 11.41 11.44
CA ILE A 211 20.21 10.95 10.25
C ILE A 211 21.70 11.06 10.54
N THR A 212 22.38 9.91 10.59
CA THR A 212 23.79 9.81 10.98
C THR A 212 24.61 9.18 9.87
N VAL A 213 25.79 9.73 9.59
CA VAL A 213 26.82 9.03 8.83
C VAL A 213 27.30 7.84 9.66
N VAL A 214 27.37 6.68 9.02
CA VAL A 214 27.91 5.47 9.61
C VAL A 214 29.12 4.98 8.82
N SER A 215 30.09 4.43 9.52
CA SER A 215 31.13 3.61 8.90
C SER A 215 30.87 2.14 9.21
N PHE A 216 31.17 1.23 8.29
CA PHE A 216 31.07 -0.21 8.55
C PHE A 216 32.39 -0.74 9.09
N GLU A 217 32.35 -1.25 10.32
CA GLU A 217 33.51 -1.88 10.94
C GLU A 217 33.31 -3.40 10.96
N ARG A 218 34.35 -4.16 10.59
CA ARG A 218 34.32 -5.62 10.74
C ARG A 218 34.48 -5.95 12.21
N ARG A 219 33.46 -6.55 12.80
CA ARG A 219 33.52 -7.08 14.17
C ARG A 219 33.62 -8.61 14.12
N PRO A 220 34.43 -9.23 14.99
CA PRO A 220 34.41 -10.67 15.17
C PRO A 220 33.00 -11.11 15.55
N SER A 221 32.46 -12.08 14.82
CA SER A 221 31.17 -12.69 15.11
C SER A 221 31.33 -14.21 15.20
N ARG A 222 30.34 -14.88 15.79
CA ARG A 222 30.31 -16.34 15.86
C ARG A 222 28.99 -16.86 15.31
N PHE A 223 29.05 -17.64 14.23
CA PHE A 223 27.87 -18.36 13.75
C PHE A 223 27.65 -19.59 14.64
N LEU A 224 26.46 -19.66 15.26
CA LEU A 224 26.10 -20.68 16.26
C LEU A 224 27.06 -20.78 17.45
N GLY A 225 27.84 -19.73 17.74
CA GLY A 225 28.82 -19.72 18.83
C GLY A 225 30.11 -20.52 18.58
N ILE A 226 30.23 -21.22 17.45
CA ILE A 226 31.31 -22.18 17.19
C ILE A 226 32.17 -21.77 15.98
N PHE A 227 31.56 -21.24 14.91
CA PHE A 227 32.31 -20.86 13.71
C PHE A 227 32.70 -19.40 13.77
N ALA A 228 34.00 -19.12 13.72
CA ALA A 228 34.52 -17.77 13.63
C ALA A 228 34.07 -17.11 12.32
N GLY A 229 33.46 -15.94 12.44
CA GLY A 229 33.03 -15.12 11.32
C GLY A 229 33.41 -13.66 11.55
N THR A 230 33.12 -12.84 10.55
CA THR A 230 33.15 -11.39 10.69
C THR A 230 31.84 -10.83 10.21
N GLU A 231 31.26 -9.91 10.98
CA GLU A 231 30.07 -9.16 10.60
C GLU A 231 30.45 -7.70 10.38
N LEU A 232 29.83 -7.06 9.40
CA LEU A 232 29.96 -5.62 9.19
C LEU A 232 28.89 -4.91 10.03
N VAL A 233 29.33 -4.17 11.04
CA VAL A 233 28.44 -3.45 11.95
C VAL A 233 28.51 -1.95 11.63
N PRO A 234 27.36 -1.27 11.43
CA PRO A 234 27.35 0.17 11.26
C PRO A 234 27.71 0.87 12.58
N VAL A 235 28.70 1.75 12.54
CA VAL A 235 29.14 2.57 13.68
C VAL A 235 28.85 4.03 13.37
N PRO A 236 28.00 4.72 14.17
CA PRO A 236 27.68 6.13 13.94
C PRO A 236 28.92 7.00 14.16
N ARG A 237 29.14 7.94 13.25
CA ARG A 237 30.27 8.89 13.28
C ARG A 237 29.79 10.29 13.62
N GLN A 238 28.82 10.78 12.86
CA GLN A 238 28.33 12.15 12.94
C GLN A 238 26.85 12.20 12.60
N THR A 239 26.09 12.98 13.35
CA THR A 239 24.71 13.32 13.01
C THR A 239 24.73 14.45 11.99
N LEU A 240 24.05 14.27 10.86
CA LEU A 240 23.95 15.26 9.79
C LEU A 240 22.70 16.13 9.92
N LEU A 241 21.60 15.48 10.30
CA LEU A 241 20.26 16.06 10.19
C LEU A 241 19.37 15.44 11.25
N SER A 242 18.59 16.30 11.91
CA SER A 242 17.50 15.89 12.78
C SER A 242 16.18 16.36 12.17
N LEU A 243 15.26 15.43 11.97
CA LEU A 243 13.94 15.68 11.42
C LEU A 243 12.90 15.53 12.53
N GLN A 244 12.04 16.53 12.67
CA GLN A 244 10.88 16.46 13.54
C GLN A 244 9.69 15.95 12.75
N LEU A 245 9.07 14.88 13.24
CA LEU A 245 7.88 14.27 12.64
C LEU A 245 6.67 14.46 13.55
N ARG A 246 5.53 14.74 12.95
CA ARG A 246 4.26 14.87 13.66
C ARG A 246 3.13 14.18 12.93
N ALA A 247 2.23 13.56 13.69
CA ALA A 247 0.95 13.10 13.18
C ALA A 247 0.01 14.31 13.05
N VAL A 248 -0.32 14.70 11.80
CA VAL A 248 -1.21 15.82 11.50
C VAL A 248 -2.56 15.33 10.98
N PRO A 249 -3.66 16.06 11.22
CA PRO A 249 -4.97 15.68 10.69
C PRO A 249 -4.96 15.56 9.16
N ALA A 250 -5.48 14.45 8.64
CA ALA A 250 -5.61 14.17 7.22
C ALA A 250 -7.09 14.23 6.81
N PRO A 251 -7.54 15.28 6.10
CA PRO A 251 -8.91 15.32 5.58
C PRO A 251 -9.07 14.34 4.42
N LEU A 252 -10.27 13.76 4.31
CA LEU A 252 -10.69 13.01 3.13
C LEU A 252 -10.85 13.94 1.90
N PRO A 253 -10.88 13.39 0.67
CA PRO A 253 -11.16 14.19 -0.52
C PRO A 253 -12.47 14.97 -0.36
N GLY A 254 -12.44 16.27 -0.63
CA GLY A 254 -13.56 17.18 -0.34
C GLY A 254 -13.51 17.84 1.05
N GLY A 255 -12.45 17.63 1.83
CA GLY A 255 -12.19 18.36 3.09
C GLY A 255 -12.84 17.75 4.34
N VAL A 256 -13.46 16.57 4.23
CA VAL A 256 -14.16 15.93 5.35
C VAL A 256 -13.15 15.45 6.40
N ARG A 257 -13.31 15.91 7.65
CA ARG A 257 -12.45 15.51 8.77
C ARG A 257 -13.05 14.32 9.49
N VAL A 258 -12.39 13.17 9.42
CA VAL A 258 -12.82 11.93 10.08
C VAL A 258 -11.96 11.56 11.29
N GLY A 259 -10.94 12.35 11.63
CA GLY A 259 -10.01 12.03 12.72
C GLY A 259 -8.82 11.15 12.29
N ALA A 260 -8.70 10.84 11.00
CA ALA A 260 -7.51 10.23 10.43
C ALA A 260 -6.32 11.19 10.54
N GLN A 261 -5.13 10.64 10.82
CA GLN A 261 -3.88 11.39 10.91
C GLN A 261 -2.85 10.86 9.91
N ARG A 262 -1.97 11.72 9.41
CA ARG A 262 -0.83 11.38 8.55
C ARG A 262 0.46 11.87 9.20
N TRP A 263 1.52 11.07 9.14
CA TRP A 263 2.84 11.50 9.58
C TRP A 263 3.49 12.42 8.54
N GLN A 264 4.01 13.54 9.00
CA GLN A 264 4.71 14.52 8.16
C GLN A 264 5.99 14.99 8.86
N ILE A 265 6.99 15.34 8.06
CA ILE A 265 8.17 16.07 8.54
C ILE A 265 7.76 17.54 8.67
N VAL A 266 7.76 18.05 9.89
CA VAL A 266 7.31 19.41 10.20
C VAL A 266 8.46 20.39 10.39
N ASP A 267 9.65 19.89 10.72
CA ASP A 267 10.84 20.71 10.87
C ASP A 267 12.12 19.88 10.64
N ALA A 268 13.22 20.58 10.37
CA ALA A 268 14.51 20.00 10.08
C ALA A 268 15.65 20.89 10.59
N ALA A 269 16.59 20.30 11.32
CA ALA A 269 17.78 20.98 11.82
C ALA A 269 19.04 20.27 11.32
N GLY A 270 19.88 21.00 10.59
CA GLY A 270 21.22 20.56 10.22
C GLY A 270 22.18 20.69 11.40
N SER A 271 23.20 19.84 11.43
CA SER A 271 24.34 19.93 12.36
C SER A 271 25.35 20.98 11.94
#